data_AF-A0A967WJX0-F1
#
_entry.id   AF-A0A967WJX0-F1
#
_cell.length_a   1.000
_cell.length_b   1.000
_cell.length_c   1.000
_cell.angle_alpha   90.00
_cell.angle_beta   90.00
_cell.angle_gamma   90.00
#
_symmetry.space_group_name_H-M   'P 1'
#
loop_
_entity.id
_entity.type
_entity.pdbx_description
1 polymer ?
#
loop_
_entity_poly.entity_id
_entity_poly.type
_entity_poly.pdbx_seq_one_letter_code
_entity_poly.pdbx_strand_id
1 'polypeptide(L)'
;SLDFFLFYVFWEVMLVPMYFLIGVWGGERREYAAIKFFLYTLAGSVLMLLAILGMYFAEGTFDIIEMAARQPFADNFVLQALAFWGIFAAFAIKVPL
;
A
#
# COMPACT_ATOMS: atom_id res chain seq x y z
N SER A 1 4.55 6.46 -16.77
CA SER A 1 4.46 7.39 -15.64
C SER A 1 4.78 6.64 -14.37
N LEU A 2 5.69 7.15 -13.55
CA LEU A 2 6.02 6.60 -12.24
C LEU A 2 5.30 7.43 -11.18
N ASP A 3 4.06 7.05 -10.89
CA ASP A 3 3.14 7.83 -10.05
C ASP A 3 2.70 6.99 -8.85
N PHE A 4 2.87 7.51 -7.64
CA PHE A 4 2.52 6.82 -6.39
C PHE A 4 1.02 6.55 -6.26
N PHE A 5 0.17 7.46 -6.70
CA PHE A 5 -1.27 7.28 -6.64
C PHE A 5 -1.71 6.20 -7.62
N LEU A 6 -1.19 6.22 -8.85
CA LEU A 6 -1.45 5.16 -9.83
C LEU A 6 -0.92 3.80 -9.36
N PHE A 7 0.26 3.77 -8.73
CA PHE A 7 0.80 2.57 -8.09
C PHE A 7 -0.16 2.03 -7.02
N TYR A 8 -0.67 2.89 -6.14
CA TYR A 8 -1.64 2.51 -5.11
C TYR A 8 -2.93 1.94 -5.71
N VAL A 9 -3.45 2.53 -6.79
CA VAL A 9 -4.63 2.01 -7.48
C VAL A 9 -4.39 0.60 -8.02
N PHE A 10 -3.27 0.35 -8.71
CA PHE A 10 -2.95 -1.00 -9.18
C PHE A 10 -2.71 -1.98 -8.03
N TRP A 11 -2.09 -1.51 -6.95
CA TRP A 11 -1.91 -2.28 -5.73
C TRP A 11 -3.23 -2.74 -5.14
N GLU A 12 -4.26 -1.90 -5.08
CA GLU A 12 -5.59 -2.27 -4.60
C GLU A 12 -6.33 -3.15 -5.60
N VAL A 13 -6.30 -2.80 -6.89
CA VAL A 13 -7.04 -3.52 -7.94
C VAL A 13 -6.61 -4.99 -8.04
N MET A 14 -5.33 -5.31 -7.81
CA MET A 14 -4.89 -6.72 -7.81
C MET A 14 -5.49 -7.57 -6.66
N LEU A 15 -6.04 -6.96 -5.61
CA LEU A 15 -6.77 -7.69 -4.57
C LEU A 15 -8.08 -8.29 -5.09
N VAL A 16 -8.72 -7.64 -6.05
CA VAL A 16 -10.01 -8.06 -6.61
C VAL A 16 -9.92 -9.47 -7.22
N PRO A 17 -9.02 -9.76 -8.19
CA PRO A 17 -8.90 -11.11 -8.71
C PRO A 17 -8.45 -12.11 -7.65
N MET A 18 -7.56 -11.75 -6.73
CA MET A 18 -7.14 -12.67 -5.65
C MET A 18 -8.28 -13.04 -4.72
N TYR A 19 -9.14 -12.07 -4.35
CA TYR A 19 -10.33 -12.31 -3.55
C TYR A 19 -11.27 -13.32 -4.24
N PHE A 20 -11.53 -13.15 -5.54
CA PHE A 20 -12.37 -14.10 -6.30
C PHE A 20 -11.70 -15.45 -6.49
N LEU A 21 -10.39 -15.50 -6.71
CA LEU A 21 -9.63 -16.74 -6.82
C LEU A 21 -9.78 -17.59 -5.55
N ILE A 22 -9.59 -16.97 -4.39
CA ILE A 22 -9.76 -17.65 -3.10
C ILE A 22 -11.24 -17.99 -2.87
N GLY A 23 -12.15 -17.04 -3.12
CA GLY A 23 -13.58 -17.20 -2.81
C GLY A 23 -14.29 -18.26 -3.65
N VAL A 24 -13.92 -18.43 -4.92
CA VAL A 24 -14.57 -19.39 -5.84
C VAL A 24 -13.80 -20.71 -5.88
N TRP A 25 -12.46 -20.67 -6.02
CA TRP A 25 -11.62 -21.86 -6.22
C TRP A 25 -10.83 -22.28 -4.97
N GLY A 26 -10.98 -21.60 -3.84
CA GLY A 26 -10.33 -21.98 -2.59
C GLY A 26 -10.89 -23.28 -1.98
N GLY A 27 -10.19 -23.81 -0.98
CA GLY A 27 -10.56 -25.03 -0.26
C GLY A 27 -11.66 -24.84 0.78
N GLU A 28 -11.64 -25.68 1.82
CA GLU A 28 -12.60 -25.56 2.93
C GLU A 28 -12.54 -24.17 3.59
N ARG A 29 -13.71 -23.59 3.88
CA ARG A 29 -13.86 -22.23 4.43
C ARG A 29 -13.29 -21.12 3.52
N ARG A 30 -13.33 -21.30 2.20
CA ARG A 30 -12.92 -20.32 1.17
C ARG A 30 -13.46 -18.90 1.37
N GLU A 31 -14.74 -18.73 1.71
CA GLU A 31 -15.33 -17.41 1.95
C GLU A 31 -14.65 -16.69 3.13
N TYR A 32 -14.49 -17.41 4.24
CA TYR A 32 -13.78 -16.90 5.42
C TYR A 32 -12.31 -16.58 5.10
N ALA A 33 -11.64 -17.43 4.34
CA ALA A 33 -10.25 -17.20 3.92
C ALA A 33 -10.13 -15.97 3.00
N ALA A 34 -11.04 -15.79 2.03
CA ALA A 34 -11.05 -14.66 1.10
C ALA A 34 -11.27 -13.33 1.84
N ILE A 35 -12.25 -13.26 2.74
CA ILE A 35 -12.53 -12.08 3.56
C ILE A 35 -11.33 -11.75 4.44
N LYS A 36 -10.74 -12.75 5.10
CA LYS A 36 -9.57 -12.58 5.96
C LYS A 36 -8.37 -12.05 5.18
N PHE A 37 -8.07 -12.64 4.02
CA PHE A 37 -7.01 -12.21 3.12
C PHE A 37 -7.20 -10.74 2.69
N PHE A 38 -8.41 -10.39 2.28
CA PHE A 38 -8.74 -9.02 1.87
C PHE A 38 -8.55 -8.03 3.03
N LEU A 39 -9.09 -8.32 4.22
CA LEU A 39 -8.99 -7.42 5.37
C LEU A 39 -7.56 -7.19 5.84
N TYR A 40 -6.73 -8.24 5.89
CA TYR A 40 -5.32 -8.07 6.30
C TYR A 40 -4.53 -7.24 5.29
N THR A 41 -4.69 -7.54 4.00
CA THR A 41 -3.97 -6.80 2.95
C THR A 41 -4.46 -5.36 2.80
N LEU A 42 -5.76 -5.11 2.99
CA LEU A 42 -6.35 -3.77 3.01
C LEU A 42 -5.84 -2.94 4.20
N ALA A 43 -5.73 -3.55 5.38
CA ALA A 43 -5.22 -2.85 6.56
C ALA A 43 -3.78 -2.36 6.35
N GLY A 44 -2.94 -3.20 5.75
CA GLY A 44 -1.58 -2.79 5.35
C GLY A 44 -1.59 -1.68 4.31
N SER A 45 -2.43 -1.78 3.28
CA SER A 45 -2.45 -0.79 2.21
C SER A 45 -2.99 0.58 2.64
N VAL A 46 -3.88 0.65 3.63
CA VAL A 46 -4.30 1.92 4.23
C VAL A 46 -3.11 2.66 4.85
N LEU A 47 -2.17 1.96 5.51
CA LEU A 47 -0.96 2.60 6.05
C LEU A 47 -0.09 3.20 4.95
N MET A 48 0.05 2.49 3.83
CA MET A 48 0.75 3.00 2.66
C MET A 48 0.02 4.20 2.03
N LEU A 49 -1.31 4.20 1.98
CA LEU A 49 -2.08 5.35 1.50
C LEU A 49 -1.82 6.58 2.37
N LEU A 50 -1.79 6.43 3.69
CA LEU A 50 -1.47 7.54 4.60
C LEU A 50 -0.06 8.08 4.37
N ALA A 51 0.93 7.20 4.12
CA ALA A 51 2.27 7.63 3.77
C ALA A 51 2.33 8.40 2.44
N ILE A 52 1.65 7.91 1.39
CA ILE A 52 1.57 8.56 0.07
C ILE A 52 0.89 9.93 0.18
N LEU A 53 -0.24 10.02 0.89
CA LEU A 53 -0.94 11.28 1.12
C LEU A 53 -0.09 12.26 1.94
N GLY A 54 0.58 11.77 2.97
CA GLY A 54 1.51 12.59 3.77
C GLY A 54 2.58 13.22 2.89
N MET A 55 3.24 12.43 2.04
CA MET A 55 4.27 12.94 1.12
C MET A 55 3.69 13.92 0.10
N TYR A 56 2.48 13.66 -0.42
CA TYR A 56 1.79 14.60 -1.31
C TYR A 56 1.51 15.94 -0.63
N PHE A 57 1.08 15.95 0.63
CA PHE A 57 0.85 17.21 1.36
C PHE A 57 2.16 17.96 1.68
N ALA A 58 3.30 17.29 1.70
CA ALA A 58 4.60 17.92 1.86
C ALA A 58 5.11 18.55 0.55
N GLU A 59 4.99 17.85 -0.58
CA GLU A 59 5.68 18.21 -1.84
C GLU A 59 4.75 18.62 -2.99
N GLY A 60 3.45 18.33 -2.89
CA GLY A 60 2.44 18.67 -3.89
C GLY A 60 2.47 17.84 -5.18
N THR A 61 3.14 16.70 -5.19
CA THR A 61 3.29 15.82 -6.37
C THR A 61 3.14 14.35 -6.00
N PHE A 62 2.73 13.52 -6.97
CA PHE A 62 2.73 12.06 -6.86
C PHE A 62 3.82 11.40 -7.71
N ASP A 63 4.59 12.18 -8.47
CA ASP A 63 5.66 11.65 -9.31
C ASP A 63 6.81 11.12 -8.43
N ILE A 64 7.15 9.84 -8.61
CA ILE A 64 8.12 9.14 -7.77
C ILE A 64 9.53 9.72 -7.94
N ILE A 65 9.90 10.12 -9.16
CA ILE A 65 11.25 10.64 -9.45
C ILE A 65 11.39 12.03 -8.81
N GLU A 66 10.37 12.87 -8.98
CA GLU A 66 10.32 14.19 -8.35
C GLU A 66 10.34 14.10 -6.83
N MET A 67 9.58 13.15 -6.26
CA MET A 67 9.54 12.93 -4.81
C MET A 67 10.91 12.48 -4.26
N ALA A 68 11.62 11.61 -4.99
CA ALA A 68 12.97 11.19 -4.60
C ALA A 68 13.99 12.34 -4.62
N ALA A 69 13.84 13.28 -5.56
CA ALA A 69 14.69 14.46 -5.65
C ALA A 69 14.38 15.50 -4.56
N ARG A 70 13.10 15.69 -4.21
CA ARG A 70 12.65 16.68 -3.22
C ARG A 70 12.86 16.23 -1.78
N GLN A 71 12.92 14.93 -1.52
CA GLN A 71 13.16 14.35 -0.19
C GLN A 71 12.12 14.80 0.86
N PRO A 72 10.84 14.41 0.71
CA PRO A 72 9.81 14.72 1.69
C PRO A 72 10.24 14.30 3.09
N PHE A 73 9.97 15.16 4.06
CA PHE A 73 10.26 14.94 5.48
C PHE A 73 11.75 14.86 5.85
N ALA A 74 12.67 15.35 5.00
CA ALA A 74 14.11 15.35 5.30
C ALA A 74 14.45 15.96 6.67
N ASP A 75 13.73 17.01 7.08
CA ASP A 75 13.94 17.69 8.36
C ASP A 75 13.14 17.05 9.53
N ASN A 76 12.32 16.02 9.27
CA ASN A 76 11.46 15.40 10.27
C ASN A 76 11.58 13.86 10.24
N PHE A 77 12.55 13.37 11.02
CA PHE A 77 12.82 11.94 11.17
C PHE A 77 11.59 11.11 11.55
N VAL A 78 10.69 11.65 12.40
CA VAL A 78 9.50 10.91 12.84
C VAL A 78 8.56 10.66 11.67
N LEU A 79 8.28 11.69 10.86
CA LEU A 79 7.43 11.54 9.67
C LEU A 79 8.07 10.64 8.62
N GLN A 80 9.39 10.77 8.41
CA GLN A 80 10.14 9.89 7.51
C GLN A 80 10.05 8.42 7.95
N ALA A 81 10.25 8.14 9.24
CA ALA A 81 10.15 6.79 9.79
C ALA A 81 8.72 6.24 9.68
N LEU A 82 7.70 7.04 9.97
CA LEU A 82 6.29 6.63 9.83
C LEU A 82 5.93 6.33 8.38
N ALA A 83 6.37 7.16 7.42
CA ALA A 83 6.16 6.93 6.00
C ALA A 83 6.85 5.64 5.54
N PHE A 84 8.11 5.43 5.94
CA PHE A 84 8.85 4.21 5.65
C PHE A 84 8.14 2.98 6.21
N TRP A 85 7.79 2.97 7.50
CA TRP A 85 7.13 1.82 8.13
C TRP A 85 5.72 1.58 7.59
N GLY A 86 4.99 2.62 7.20
CA GLY A 86 3.68 2.50 6.56
C GLY A 86 3.76 1.81 5.20
N ILE A 87 4.72 2.19 4.37
CA ILE A 87 4.98 1.54 3.08
C ILE A 87 5.51 0.12 3.32
N PHE A 88 6.51 -0.05 4.18
CA PHE A 88 7.11 -1.35 4.49
C PHE A 88 6.08 -2.36 4.99
N ALA A 89 5.18 -1.97 5.90
CA ALA A 89 4.14 -2.84 6.43
C ALA A 89 3.19 -3.31 5.32
N ALA A 90 2.79 -2.44 4.40
CA ALA A 90 1.97 -2.84 3.26
C ALA A 90 2.67 -3.91 2.41
N PHE A 91 3.96 -3.73 2.14
CA PHE A 91 4.76 -4.72 1.41
C PHE A 91 4.92 -6.03 2.19
N ALA A 92 5.28 -5.99 3.47
CA ALA A 92 5.49 -7.18 4.29
C ALA A 92 4.21 -8.03 4.48
N ILE A 93 3.04 -7.38 4.54
CA ILE A 93 1.75 -8.09 4.64
C ILE A 93 1.39 -8.77 3.32
N LYS A 94 1.64 -8.10 2.19
CA LYS A 94 1.18 -8.57 0.87
C LYS A 94 2.17 -9.50 0.19
N VAL A 95 3.45 -9.22 0.37
CA VAL A 95 4.58 -10.07 0.00
C VAL A 95 5.07 -10.69 1.30
N PRO A 96 4.68 -11.93 1.62
CA PRO A 96 5.01 -12.54 2.90
C PRO A 96 6.54 -12.60 3.07
N LEU A 97 7.02 -11.76 3.99
CA LEU A 97 8.40 -11.67 4.47
C LEU A 97 8.49 -12.21 5.90
#